data_AF-A0A5T0DKN7-F1
#
_entry.id   AF-A0A5T0DKN7-F1
#
_cell.length_a   1.000
_cell.length_b   1.000
_cell.length_c   1.000
_cell.angle_alpha   90.00
_cell.angle_beta   90.00
_cell.angle_gamma   90.00
#
_symmetry.space_group_name_H-M   'P 1'
#
loop_
_entity.id
_entity.type
_entity.pdbx_description
1 polymer ?
#
loop_
_entity_poly.entity_id
_entity_poly.type
_entity_poly.pdbx_seq_one_letter_code
_entity_poly.pdbx_strand_id
1 'polypeptide(L)'
;MDIRSDEISELILPESKEKKGYLVYLKIIFIPALLYVFILLGYYDIINFKVELHTVVMIGFIFFTALVFARHSSEYAYSIFEQQKDEFKQALKRHIMKHFLTIGKDTKSNANFDDFAYAYVRGARNENFASIGAAIFPMMGILGTFISIALSMPNFSSSDTAALEQEIALLLSGVGTAFYVSIYGIFLALWWMFFEKFGKSKIERLLNRQKNSTSGFFWTKEELDQRYLSESLQHFEKISAIFKQASNQDFFAELDHTIDRKFGIFQDMLNVEEKAIRLSGEHIKQTMGELSRAQRDQRDLGKMYGEMLNGIGMLNQNLKEINMRMSEQYNRLLDISSEKIQHFDKTLLAFDEKVDRFGKNFELYEKAILESQEKVFEGFKASLFEGMHKFKEVYEEEKSIDAKIKMMDKLKQEIKNLNEETNEVMAKIGKIPNPAQEEQDNIENEILSSEKITENTEQTKENQNDSDTLDSNKNFNKEEKEDK
;
A
#
# COMPACT_ATOMS: atom_id res chain seq x y z
N MET A 1 0.38 42.08 19.64
CA MET A 1 0.86 43.02 20.66
C MET A 1 -0.01 44.25 20.54
N ASP A 2 -0.84 44.53 21.54
CA ASP A 2 -1.89 45.55 21.44
C ASP A 2 -1.30 46.96 21.43
N ILE A 3 -1.28 47.58 20.25
CA ILE A 3 -1.10 49.02 20.10
C ILE A 3 -2.46 49.64 20.39
N ARG A 4 -2.52 50.30 21.55
CA ARG A 4 -3.73 50.64 22.31
C ARG A 4 -4.75 51.41 21.47
N SER A 5 -6.03 51.08 21.69
CA SER A 5 -7.21 51.83 21.20
C SER A 5 -7.23 53.31 21.61
N ASP A 6 -6.48 53.66 22.64
CA ASP A 6 -6.78 54.81 23.49
C ASP A 6 -6.20 56.09 22.91
N GLU A 7 -4.96 56.05 22.38
CA GLU A 7 -4.33 57.18 21.69
C GLU A 7 -5.07 57.58 20.39
N ILE A 8 -5.86 56.66 19.80
CA ILE A 8 -6.67 56.92 18.60
C ILE A 8 -8.10 57.37 18.96
N SER A 9 -8.39 57.63 20.24
CA SER A 9 -9.73 58.01 20.72
C SER A 9 -9.90 59.50 21.03
N GLU A 10 -8.82 60.26 21.27
CA GLU A 10 -8.88 61.71 21.57
C GLU A 10 -8.86 62.63 20.34
N LEU A 11 -9.38 62.18 19.19
CA LEU A 11 -9.61 63.09 18.05
C LEU A 11 -10.89 63.92 18.30
N ILE A 12 -10.83 64.84 19.29
CA ILE A 12 -11.91 65.75 19.64
C ILE A 12 -12.15 66.71 18.47
N LEU A 13 -13.32 66.60 17.85
CA LEU A 13 -13.67 67.34 16.65
C LEU A 13 -14.75 68.39 17.00
N PRO A 14 -14.56 69.66 16.63
CA PRO A 14 -15.51 70.71 16.99
C PRO A 14 -16.86 70.49 16.28
N GLU A 15 -17.92 70.41 17.09
CA GLU A 15 -19.31 70.45 16.66
C GLU A 15 -19.56 71.73 15.85
N SER A 16 -20.13 71.58 14.66
CA SER A 16 -20.46 72.70 13.78
C SER A 16 -21.96 72.70 13.51
N LYS A 17 -22.66 73.66 14.12
CA LYS A 17 -24.13 73.81 14.16
C LYS A 17 -24.85 73.29 12.91
N GLU A 18 -25.81 72.40 13.13
CA GLU A 18 -26.71 71.87 12.10
C GLU A 18 -27.35 72.98 11.26
N LYS A 19 -27.04 73.03 9.97
CA LYS A 19 -27.85 73.74 8.99
C LYS A 19 -28.77 72.74 8.31
N LYS A 20 -30.06 72.81 8.63
CA LYS A 20 -31.09 71.93 8.07
C LYS A 20 -31.18 72.16 6.55
N GLY A 21 -30.78 71.16 5.74
CA GLY A 21 -30.63 71.25 4.28
C GLY A 21 -31.87 71.73 3.52
N TYR A 22 -33.06 71.61 4.11
CA TYR A 22 -34.30 72.23 3.65
C TYR A 22 -34.16 73.74 3.36
N LEU A 23 -33.42 74.48 4.22
CA LEU A 23 -33.16 75.91 4.02
C LEU A 23 -32.31 76.20 2.78
N VAL A 24 -31.43 75.26 2.39
CA VAL A 24 -30.59 75.37 1.20
C VAL A 24 -31.41 75.06 -0.07
N TYR A 25 -32.26 74.05 -0.03
CA TYR A 25 -33.22 73.74 -1.10
C TYR A 25 -34.14 74.94 -1.39
N LEU A 26 -34.73 75.53 -0.33
CA LEU A 26 -35.61 76.70 -0.44
C LEU A 26 -34.87 77.92 -1.02
N LYS A 27 -33.63 78.18 -0.59
CA LYS A 27 -32.75 79.22 -1.15
C LYS A 27 -32.49 79.04 -2.65
N ILE A 28 -32.26 77.83 -3.13
CA ILE A 28 -32.02 77.53 -4.57
C ILE A 28 -33.25 77.87 -5.41
N ILE A 29 -34.45 77.58 -4.90
CA ILE A 29 -35.71 77.69 -5.67
C ILE A 29 -36.33 79.09 -5.58
N PHE A 30 -36.00 79.89 -4.57
CA PHE A 30 -36.65 81.17 -4.28
C PHE A 30 -36.76 82.14 -5.47
N ILE A 31 -35.66 82.39 -6.21
CA ILE A 31 -35.69 83.35 -7.33
C ILE A 31 -36.43 82.78 -8.58
N PRO A 32 -36.18 81.54 -9.04
CA PRO A 32 -37.00 80.92 -10.08
C PRO A 32 -38.51 80.88 -9.76
N ALA A 33 -38.87 80.65 -8.50
CA ALA A 33 -40.26 80.66 -8.04
C ALA A 33 -40.86 82.09 -8.06
N LEU A 34 -40.11 83.09 -7.58
CA LEU A 34 -40.53 84.49 -7.60
C LEU A 34 -40.75 85.02 -9.02
N LEU A 35 -39.89 84.64 -9.96
CA LEU A 35 -40.07 84.96 -11.39
C LEU A 35 -41.30 84.25 -11.99
N TYR A 36 -41.58 83.01 -11.59
CA TYR A 36 -42.80 82.31 -12.03
C TYR A 36 -44.07 82.97 -11.47
N VAL A 37 -44.06 83.43 -10.21
CA VAL A 37 -45.15 84.22 -9.62
C VAL A 37 -45.33 85.55 -10.36
N PHE A 38 -44.27 86.24 -10.77
CA PHE A 38 -44.36 87.46 -11.58
C PHE A 38 -45.07 87.22 -12.93
N ILE A 39 -44.79 86.08 -13.58
CA ILE A 39 -45.44 85.68 -14.84
C ILE A 39 -46.91 85.33 -14.62
N LEU A 40 -47.26 84.68 -13.50
CA LEU A 40 -48.66 84.46 -13.10
C LEU A 40 -49.41 85.78 -12.85
N LEU A 41 -48.78 86.78 -12.25
CA LEU A 41 -49.39 88.11 -12.05
C LEU A 41 -49.64 88.85 -13.37
N GLY A 42 -48.81 88.63 -14.40
CA GLY A 42 -49.07 89.11 -15.76
C GLY A 42 -50.27 88.41 -16.43
N TYR A 43 -50.42 87.09 -16.22
CA TYR A 43 -51.59 86.34 -16.73
C TYR A 43 -52.93 86.79 -16.12
N TYR A 44 -52.94 87.32 -14.91
CA TYR A 44 -54.13 87.88 -14.26
C TYR A 44 -54.34 89.38 -14.54
N ASP A 45 -53.63 89.99 -15.50
CA ASP A 45 -53.66 91.43 -15.84
C ASP A 45 -53.43 92.39 -14.65
N ILE A 46 -52.83 91.90 -13.55
CA ILE A 46 -52.45 92.72 -12.37
C ILE A 46 -51.25 93.63 -12.70
N ILE A 47 -50.52 93.29 -13.76
CA ILE A 47 -49.36 94.01 -14.29
C ILE A 47 -49.62 94.26 -15.77
N ASN A 48 -49.15 95.38 -16.33
CA ASN A 48 -49.24 95.72 -17.76
C ASN A 48 -48.32 94.83 -18.64
N PHE A 49 -48.48 93.52 -18.56
CA PHE A 49 -47.59 92.51 -19.13
C PHE A 49 -48.43 91.30 -19.55
N LYS A 50 -48.98 91.34 -20.77
CA LYS A 50 -49.83 90.27 -21.30
C LYS A 50 -49.07 88.96 -21.39
N VAL A 51 -49.65 87.89 -20.87
CA VAL A 51 -49.12 86.51 -20.97
C VAL A 51 -50.25 85.57 -21.36
N GLU A 52 -50.05 84.74 -22.38
CA GLU A 52 -51.03 83.74 -22.78
C GLU A 52 -50.93 82.46 -21.93
N LEU A 53 -52.06 81.78 -21.73
CA LEU A 53 -52.15 80.58 -20.89
C LEU A 53 -51.15 79.49 -21.30
N HIS A 54 -50.93 79.30 -22.61
CA HIS A 54 -49.98 78.32 -23.12
C HIS A 54 -48.54 78.60 -22.64
N THR A 55 -48.16 79.89 -22.55
CA THR A 55 -46.84 80.35 -22.11
C THR A 55 -46.68 80.12 -20.60
N VAL A 56 -47.73 80.39 -19.81
CA VAL A 56 -47.75 80.09 -18.36
C VAL A 56 -47.52 78.59 -18.12
N VAL A 57 -48.22 77.72 -18.85
CA VAL A 57 -48.11 76.25 -18.73
C VAL A 57 -46.70 75.77 -19.10
N MET A 58 -46.12 76.27 -20.20
CA MET A 58 -44.75 75.91 -20.62
C MET A 58 -43.70 76.31 -19.58
N ILE A 59 -43.80 77.52 -19.01
CA ILE A 59 -42.88 78.00 -17.99
C ILE A 59 -43.09 77.22 -16.67
N GLY A 60 -44.34 76.86 -16.34
CA GLY A 60 -44.66 75.97 -15.22
C GLY A 60 -44.03 74.59 -15.34
N PHE A 61 -43.97 74.02 -16.56
CA PHE A 61 -43.29 72.74 -16.81
C PHE A 61 -41.76 72.83 -16.67
N ILE A 62 -41.16 73.92 -17.18
CA ILE A 62 -39.73 74.21 -16.99
C ILE A 62 -39.41 74.38 -15.50
N PHE A 63 -40.25 75.11 -14.76
CA PHE A 63 -40.10 75.30 -13.30
C PHE A 63 -40.29 73.98 -12.52
N PHE A 64 -41.28 73.15 -12.86
CA PHE A 64 -41.44 71.82 -12.24
C PHE A 64 -40.19 70.95 -12.44
N THR A 65 -39.62 70.95 -13.64
CA THR A 65 -38.35 70.26 -13.92
C THR A 65 -37.21 70.85 -13.08
N ALA A 66 -37.18 72.17 -12.87
CA ALA A 66 -36.22 72.83 -11.98
C ALA A 66 -36.29 72.31 -10.53
N LEU A 67 -37.50 72.07 -10.00
CA LEU A 67 -37.70 71.54 -8.63
C LEU A 67 -37.09 70.14 -8.46
N VAL A 68 -37.18 69.29 -9.49
CA VAL A 68 -36.57 67.96 -9.53
C VAL A 68 -35.05 68.07 -9.55
N PHE A 69 -34.49 68.92 -10.43
CA PHE A 69 -33.04 69.15 -10.52
C PHE A 69 -32.46 69.79 -9.25
N ALA A 70 -33.18 70.70 -8.58
CA ALA A 70 -32.74 71.36 -7.34
C ALA A 70 -32.31 70.36 -6.25
N ARG A 71 -32.95 69.18 -6.16
CA ARG A 71 -32.58 68.10 -5.23
C ARG A 71 -31.19 67.51 -5.51
N HIS A 72 -30.68 67.63 -6.72
CA HIS A 72 -29.37 67.13 -7.15
C HIS A 72 -28.30 68.22 -7.26
N SER A 73 -28.60 69.45 -6.85
CA SER A 73 -27.68 70.60 -6.93
C SER A 73 -26.47 70.46 -6.00
N SER A 74 -25.32 70.98 -6.44
CA SER A 74 -24.06 70.95 -5.69
C SER A 74 -24.14 71.62 -4.31
N GLU A 75 -24.94 72.68 -4.12
CA GLU A 75 -25.06 73.31 -2.79
C GLU A 75 -25.95 72.47 -1.84
N TYR A 76 -26.92 71.72 -2.36
CA TYR A 76 -27.70 70.76 -1.55
C TYR A 76 -26.84 69.56 -1.14
N ALA A 77 -26.06 68.99 -2.08
CA ALA A 77 -25.08 67.96 -1.79
C ALA A 77 -24.02 68.41 -0.76
N TYR A 78 -23.54 69.66 -0.85
CA TYR A 78 -22.69 70.26 0.18
C TYR A 78 -23.37 70.26 1.56
N SER A 79 -24.66 70.59 1.65
CA SER A 79 -25.37 70.63 2.94
C SER A 79 -25.51 69.24 3.58
N ILE A 80 -25.72 68.19 2.78
CA ILE A 80 -25.69 66.80 3.26
C ILE A 80 -24.28 66.43 3.72
N PHE A 81 -23.25 66.78 2.95
CA PHE A 81 -21.85 66.50 3.30
C PHE A 81 -21.36 67.27 4.55
N GLU A 82 -21.89 68.48 4.79
CA GLU A 82 -21.64 69.26 6.00
C GLU A 82 -22.33 68.66 7.24
N GLN A 83 -23.48 67.99 7.07
CA GLN A 83 -24.16 67.21 8.12
C GLN A 83 -23.48 65.86 8.39
N GLN A 84 -23.14 65.09 7.35
CA GLN A 84 -22.46 63.79 7.45
C GLN A 84 -20.94 63.91 7.71
N LYS A 85 -20.45 65.11 8.05
CA LYS A 85 -19.04 65.44 8.28
C LYS A 85 -18.33 64.49 9.25
N ASP A 86 -19.03 64.00 10.27
CA ASP A 86 -18.46 63.10 11.28
C ASP A 86 -18.55 61.61 10.87
N GLU A 87 -19.59 61.22 10.13
CA GLU A 87 -19.67 59.92 9.45
C GLU A 87 -18.55 59.78 8.39
N PHE A 88 -18.30 60.82 7.60
CA PHE A 88 -17.20 60.90 6.64
C PHE A 88 -15.84 60.65 7.31
N LYS A 89 -15.58 61.28 8.47
CA LYS A 89 -14.33 61.07 9.22
C LYS A 89 -14.22 59.64 9.79
N GLN A 90 -15.32 59.05 10.27
CA GLN A 90 -15.27 57.65 10.71
C GLN A 90 -15.02 56.70 9.53
N ALA A 91 -15.66 56.94 8.38
CA ALA A 91 -15.43 56.17 7.16
C ALA A 91 -13.98 56.33 6.66
N LEU A 92 -13.43 57.55 6.72
CA LEU A 92 -12.03 57.85 6.40
C LEU A 92 -11.07 57.14 7.36
N LYS A 93 -11.31 57.18 8.68
CA LYS A 93 -10.52 56.43 9.68
C LYS A 93 -10.52 54.93 9.40
N ARG A 94 -11.70 54.33 9.12
CA ARG A 94 -11.82 52.92 8.73
C ARG A 94 -11.08 52.62 7.41
N HIS A 95 -11.13 53.53 6.44
CA HIS A 95 -10.46 53.37 5.14
C HIS A 95 -8.92 53.47 5.25
N ILE A 96 -8.41 54.41 6.07
CA ILE A 96 -7.00 54.53 6.43
C ILE A 96 -6.51 53.23 7.09
N MET A 97 -7.22 52.79 8.14
CA MET A 97 -6.87 51.58 8.91
C MET A 97 -6.87 50.30 8.07
N LYS A 98 -7.79 50.17 7.10
CA LYS A 98 -7.85 49.01 6.20
C LYS A 98 -6.62 48.87 5.30
N HIS A 99 -5.97 49.99 4.94
CA HIS A 99 -4.87 50.01 3.97
C HIS A 99 -3.54 50.48 4.60
N PHE A 100 -3.36 50.27 5.91
CA PHE A 100 -2.07 50.51 6.56
C PHE A 100 -0.98 49.63 5.97
N LEU A 101 0.16 50.26 5.67
CA LEU A 101 1.38 49.64 5.20
C LEU A 101 2.53 50.11 6.12
N THR A 102 3.11 49.16 6.85
CA THR A 102 4.25 49.38 7.74
C THR A 102 5.55 49.21 6.96
N ILE A 103 6.45 50.20 7.01
CA ILE A 103 7.76 50.17 6.36
C ILE A 103 8.81 50.64 7.36
N GLY A 104 9.77 49.78 7.67
CA GLY A 104 10.74 50.00 8.74
C GLY A 104 10.05 50.13 10.10
N LYS A 105 9.92 51.37 10.59
CA LYS A 105 9.26 51.72 11.87
C LYS A 105 7.96 52.50 11.70
N ASP A 106 7.69 53.01 10.50
CA ASP A 106 6.58 53.93 10.24
C ASP A 106 5.38 53.15 9.68
N THR A 107 4.17 53.50 10.09
CA THR A 107 2.92 52.92 9.56
C THR A 107 1.99 54.02 9.08
N LYS A 108 1.76 54.08 7.77
CA LYS A 108 0.79 54.99 7.13
C LYS A 108 -0.07 54.23 6.14
N SER A 109 -1.16 54.84 5.69
CA SER A 109 -2.05 54.24 4.69
C SER A 109 -1.45 54.37 3.29
N ASN A 110 -1.50 53.28 2.53
CA ASN A 110 -1.14 53.23 1.10
C ASN A 110 -2.35 53.54 0.17
N ALA A 111 -3.50 53.91 0.74
CA ALA A 111 -4.66 54.36 -0.04
C ALA A 111 -4.53 55.86 -0.37
N ASN A 112 -5.11 56.29 -1.49
CA ASN A 112 -5.20 57.70 -1.84
C ASN A 112 -6.44 58.35 -1.21
N PHE A 113 -6.25 59.52 -0.56
CA PHE A 113 -7.36 60.32 -0.03
C PHE A 113 -8.36 60.73 -1.13
N ASP A 114 -7.88 61.11 -2.32
CA ASP A 114 -8.74 61.66 -3.37
C ASP A 114 -9.71 60.61 -3.93
N ASP A 115 -9.26 59.36 -4.07
CA ASP A 115 -10.10 58.27 -4.57
C ASP A 115 -11.20 57.90 -3.56
N PHE A 116 -10.88 57.90 -2.26
CA PHE A 116 -11.88 57.75 -1.20
C PHE A 116 -12.88 58.93 -1.19
N ALA A 117 -12.38 60.17 -1.29
CA ALA A 117 -13.21 61.37 -1.31
C ALA A 117 -14.15 61.40 -2.51
N TYR A 118 -13.66 61.03 -3.70
CA TYR A 118 -14.46 60.94 -4.92
C TYR A 118 -15.55 59.86 -4.80
N ALA A 119 -15.18 58.66 -4.32
CA ALA A 119 -16.14 57.58 -4.09
C ALA A 119 -17.26 57.98 -3.10
N TYR A 120 -16.92 58.67 -2.01
CA TYR A 120 -17.89 59.15 -1.03
C TYR A 120 -18.83 60.24 -1.60
N VAL A 121 -18.27 61.26 -2.27
CA VAL A 121 -19.08 62.35 -2.87
C VAL A 121 -19.98 61.85 -3.99
N ARG A 122 -19.57 60.82 -4.74
CA ARG A 122 -20.39 60.16 -5.76
C ARG A 122 -21.62 59.45 -5.17
N GLY A 123 -21.54 59.00 -3.91
CA GLY A 123 -22.69 58.49 -3.17
C GLY A 123 -23.69 59.59 -2.78
N ALA A 124 -23.21 60.81 -2.49
CA ALA A 124 -24.05 61.95 -2.10
C ALA A 124 -24.66 62.72 -3.28
N ARG A 125 -24.08 62.64 -4.49
CA ARG A 125 -24.57 63.36 -5.68
C ARG A 125 -24.31 62.58 -6.99
N ASN A 126 -25.37 62.38 -7.76
CA ASN A 126 -25.26 61.96 -9.16
C ASN A 126 -24.77 63.12 -10.05
N GLU A 127 -23.48 63.11 -10.39
CA GLU A 127 -22.86 64.16 -11.20
C GLU A 127 -23.44 64.25 -12.62
N ASN A 128 -23.85 63.13 -13.21
CA ASN A 128 -24.41 63.09 -14.56
C ASN A 128 -25.74 63.83 -14.65
N PHE A 129 -26.58 63.74 -13.61
CA PHE A 129 -27.83 64.50 -13.56
C PHE A 129 -27.55 66.00 -13.31
N ALA A 130 -26.56 66.32 -12.46
CA ALA A 130 -26.23 67.70 -12.13
C ALA A 130 -25.57 68.48 -13.29
N SER A 131 -24.77 67.82 -14.13
CA SER A 131 -24.11 68.44 -15.28
C SER A 131 -25.09 68.78 -16.41
N ILE A 132 -26.04 67.89 -16.69
CA ILE A 132 -27.02 68.02 -17.78
C ILE A 132 -27.98 69.21 -17.55
N GLY A 133 -28.27 69.59 -16.30
CA GLY A 133 -29.23 70.66 -15.97
C GLY A 133 -28.94 72.00 -16.67
N ALA A 134 -27.65 72.38 -16.78
CA ALA A 134 -27.24 73.61 -17.45
C ALA A 134 -27.60 73.64 -18.96
N ALA A 135 -27.69 72.47 -19.60
CA ALA A 135 -28.02 72.34 -21.01
C ALA A 135 -29.51 72.09 -21.26
N ILE A 136 -30.21 71.41 -20.33
CA ILE A 136 -31.65 71.12 -20.46
C ILE A 136 -32.52 72.37 -20.35
N PHE A 137 -32.24 73.30 -19.43
CA PHE A 137 -33.13 74.46 -19.23
C PHE A 137 -33.26 75.39 -20.46
N PRO A 138 -32.17 75.74 -21.20
CA PRO A 138 -32.29 76.52 -22.42
C PRO A 138 -32.95 75.73 -23.55
N MET A 139 -32.67 74.42 -23.68
CA MET A 139 -33.30 73.58 -24.70
C MET A 139 -34.81 73.46 -24.50
N MET A 140 -35.29 73.32 -23.26
CA MET A 140 -36.73 73.37 -22.96
C MET A 140 -37.32 74.76 -23.19
N GLY A 141 -36.57 75.84 -22.91
CA GLY A 141 -37.00 77.21 -23.23
C GLY A 141 -37.21 77.41 -24.74
N ILE A 142 -36.27 76.94 -25.57
CA ILE A 142 -36.35 76.96 -27.03
C ILE A 142 -37.52 76.10 -27.53
N LEU A 143 -37.64 74.86 -27.05
CA LEU A 143 -38.74 73.95 -27.42
C LEU A 143 -40.11 74.54 -27.06
N GLY A 144 -40.26 75.05 -25.83
CA GLY A 144 -41.48 75.70 -25.37
C GLY A 144 -41.80 76.98 -26.16
N THR A 145 -40.80 77.71 -26.63
CA THR A 145 -40.99 78.86 -27.55
C THR A 145 -41.57 78.40 -28.88
N PHE A 146 -41.03 77.34 -29.50
CA PHE A 146 -41.57 76.80 -30.75
C PHE A 146 -43.01 76.30 -30.61
N ILE A 147 -43.34 75.59 -29.53
CA ILE A 147 -44.72 75.11 -29.29
C ILE A 147 -45.66 76.30 -29.03
N SER A 148 -45.20 77.33 -28.31
CA SER A 148 -45.97 78.55 -28.04
C SER A 148 -46.31 79.30 -29.34
N ILE A 149 -45.33 79.47 -30.24
CA ILE A 149 -45.57 80.07 -31.57
C ILE A 149 -46.51 79.21 -32.41
N ALA A 150 -46.37 77.88 -32.39
CA ALA A 150 -47.24 76.97 -33.13
C ALA A 150 -48.70 76.98 -32.64
N LEU A 151 -48.92 77.16 -31.33
CA LEU A 151 -50.27 77.32 -30.75
C LEU A 151 -50.87 78.71 -30.99
N SER A 152 -50.02 79.73 -31.21
CA SER A 152 -50.43 81.12 -31.44
C SER A 152 -50.63 81.47 -32.91
N MET A 153 -50.48 80.52 -33.83
CA MET A 153 -50.60 80.75 -35.27
C MET A 153 -52.10 80.75 -35.69
N PRO A 154 -52.66 81.89 -36.15
CA PRO A 154 -54.03 81.94 -36.63
C PRO A 154 -54.15 81.37 -38.06
N ASN A 155 -55.36 81.00 -38.45
CA ASN A 155 -55.67 80.63 -39.83
C ASN A 155 -55.91 81.91 -40.65
N PHE A 156 -54.94 82.30 -41.48
CA PHE A 156 -55.03 83.56 -42.23
C PHE A 156 -56.18 83.61 -43.22
N SER A 157 -57.05 84.61 -43.09
CA SER A 157 -58.17 84.84 -44.02
C SER A 157 -57.89 86.02 -44.95
N SER A 158 -57.66 85.74 -46.23
CA SER A 158 -57.45 86.77 -47.26
C SER A 158 -58.72 87.51 -47.70
N SER A 159 -59.86 87.28 -47.02
CA SER A 159 -61.18 87.80 -47.43
C SER A 159 -61.57 89.14 -46.79
N ASP A 160 -60.92 89.53 -45.68
CA ASP A 160 -61.15 90.80 -44.99
C ASP A 160 -59.84 91.37 -44.45
N THR A 161 -59.56 92.64 -44.79
CA THR A 161 -58.36 93.35 -44.34
C THR A 161 -58.36 93.62 -42.84
N ALA A 162 -59.53 93.80 -42.21
CA ALA A 162 -59.63 94.04 -40.77
C ALA A 162 -59.39 92.75 -39.97
N ALA A 163 -59.94 91.62 -40.43
CA ALA A 163 -59.61 90.30 -39.90
C ALA A 163 -58.10 90.02 -40.00
N LEU A 164 -57.49 90.28 -41.16
CA LEU A 164 -56.06 90.06 -41.37
C LEU A 164 -55.17 90.90 -40.44
N GLU A 165 -55.53 92.17 -40.18
CA GLU A 165 -54.81 93.00 -39.20
C GLU A 165 -54.92 92.44 -37.77
N GLN A 166 -56.11 91.98 -37.38
CA GLN A 166 -56.34 91.33 -36.08
C GLN A 166 -55.59 89.99 -35.94
N GLU A 167 -55.55 89.18 -37.00
CA GLU A 167 -54.79 87.93 -37.07
C GLU A 167 -53.27 88.18 -36.92
N ILE A 168 -52.74 89.18 -37.62
CA ILE A 168 -51.32 89.58 -37.51
C ILE A 168 -51.00 90.12 -36.11
N ALA A 169 -51.88 90.93 -35.51
CA ALA A 169 -51.71 91.44 -34.15
C ALA A 169 -51.72 90.31 -33.10
N LEU A 170 -52.58 89.30 -33.28
CA LEU A 170 -52.64 88.11 -32.40
C LEU A 170 -51.37 87.26 -32.54
N LEU A 171 -50.89 86.98 -33.76
CA LEU A 171 -49.62 86.29 -33.98
C LEU A 171 -48.46 87.04 -33.31
N LEU A 172 -48.39 88.37 -33.47
CA LEU A 172 -47.32 89.18 -32.91
C LEU A 172 -47.34 89.17 -31.36
N SER A 173 -48.54 89.16 -30.76
CA SER A 173 -48.73 88.96 -29.32
C SER A 173 -48.22 87.60 -28.86
N GLY A 174 -48.66 86.52 -29.50
CA GLY A 174 -48.28 85.16 -29.13
C GLY A 174 -46.78 84.89 -29.30
N VAL A 175 -46.17 85.38 -30.39
CA VAL A 175 -44.71 85.38 -30.58
C VAL A 175 -44.01 86.17 -29.47
N GLY A 176 -44.54 87.32 -29.06
CA GLY A 176 -44.05 88.10 -27.93
C GLY A 176 -44.06 87.31 -26.62
N THR A 177 -45.15 86.59 -26.32
CA THR A 177 -45.25 85.76 -25.10
C THR A 177 -44.36 84.52 -25.15
N ALA A 178 -44.22 83.89 -26.32
CA ALA A 178 -43.36 82.73 -26.53
C ALA A 178 -41.90 83.01 -26.15
N PHE A 179 -41.38 84.21 -26.43
CA PHE A 179 -40.02 84.59 -26.04
C PHE A 179 -39.78 84.55 -24.51
N TYR A 180 -40.81 84.77 -23.69
CA TYR A 180 -40.68 84.68 -22.22
C TYR A 180 -40.31 83.26 -21.77
N VAL A 181 -40.73 82.23 -22.53
CA VAL A 181 -40.38 80.82 -22.27
C VAL A 181 -38.88 80.57 -22.47
N SER A 182 -38.30 81.10 -23.56
CA SER A 182 -36.85 81.07 -23.80
C SER A 182 -36.07 81.85 -22.74
N ILE A 183 -36.49 83.07 -22.41
CA ILE A 183 -35.85 83.93 -21.41
C ILE A 183 -35.82 83.24 -20.03
N TYR A 184 -36.92 82.60 -19.63
CA TYR A 184 -36.96 81.84 -18.37
C TYR A 184 -36.02 80.62 -18.39
N GLY A 185 -35.99 79.85 -19.49
CA GLY A 185 -35.08 78.71 -19.64
C GLY A 185 -33.59 79.10 -19.61
N ILE A 186 -33.23 80.21 -20.24
CA ILE A 186 -31.86 80.77 -20.22
C ILE A 186 -31.50 81.31 -18.82
N PHE A 187 -32.39 82.08 -18.19
CA PHE A 187 -32.18 82.55 -16.81
C PHE A 187 -31.94 81.38 -15.85
N LEU A 188 -32.78 80.34 -15.95
CA LEU A 188 -32.71 79.17 -15.08
C LEU A 188 -31.40 78.39 -15.26
N ALA A 189 -30.83 78.36 -16.47
CA ALA A 189 -29.51 77.78 -16.73
C ALA A 189 -28.37 78.58 -16.09
N LEU A 190 -28.40 79.91 -16.19
CA LEU A 190 -27.43 80.80 -15.54
C LEU A 190 -27.50 80.67 -14.01
N TRP A 191 -28.72 80.64 -13.47
CA TRP A 191 -28.98 80.40 -12.05
C TRP A 191 -28.46 79.02 -11.60
N TRP A 192 -28.74 77.97 -12.36
CA TRP A 192 -28.23 76.62 -12.10
C TRP A 192 -26.70 76.58 -12.08
N MET A 193 -26.04 77.13 -13.10
CA MET A 193 -24.57 77.16 -13.20
C MET A 193 -23.90 77.92 -12.04
N PHE A 194 -24.54 78.97 -11.51
CA PHE A 194 -24.04 79.68 -10.34
C PHE A 194 -24.01 78.77 -9.09
N PHE A 195 -25.12 78.10 -8.76
CA PHE A 195 -25.19 77.19 -7.61
C PHE A 195 -24.37 75.90 -7.81
N GLU A 196 -24.26 75.41 -9.04
CA GLU A 196 -23.44 74.24 -9.41
C GLU A 196 -21.96 74.49 -9.09
N LYS A 197 -21.41 75.60 -9.58
CA LYS A 197 -20.00 76.01 -9.39
C LYS A 197 -19.71 76.41 -7.94
N PHE A 198 -20.59 77.21 -7.33
CA PHE A 198 -20.43 77.65 -5.94
C PHE A 198 -20.50 76.46 -4.96
N GLY A 199 -21.39 75.50 -5.20
CA GLY A 199 -21.46 74.25 -4.43
C GLY A 199 -20.23 73.37 -4.61
N LYS A 200 -19.74 73.19 -5.85
CA LYS A 200 -18.49 72.43 -6.12
C LYS A 200 -17.30 73.02 -5.37
N SER A 201 -17.07 74.33 -5.48
CA SER A 201 -15.95 75.02 -4.79
C SER A 201 -16.01 74.88 -3.27
N LYS A 202 -17.21 74.86 -2.67
CA LYS A 202 -17.38 74.59 -1.24
C LYS A 202 -17.02 73.15 -0.85
N ILE A 203 -17.47 72.15 -1.63
CA ILE A 203 -17.15 70.73 -1.40
C ILE A 203 -15.64 70.52 -1.51
N GLU A 204 -15.02 71.02 -2.58
CA GLU A 204 -13.58 70.97 -2.83
C GLU A 204 -12.79 71.62 -1.69
N ARG A 205 -13.19 72.80 -1.21
CA ARG A 205 -12.54 73.46 -0.06
C ARG A 205 -12.71 72.68 1.25
N LEU A 206 -13.81 71.96 1.44
CA LEU A 206 -14.01 71.09 2.60
C LEU A 206 -13.13 69.84 2.51
N LEU A 207 -13.10 69.19 1.34
CA LEU A 207 -12.24 68.04 1.06
C LEU A 207 -10.75 68.39 1.23
N ASN A 208 -10.26 69.46 0.59
CA ASN A 208 -8.87 69.89 0.71
C ASN A 208 -8.50 70.25 2.17
N ARG A 209 -9.44 70.78 2.97
CA ARG A 209 -9.22 70.96 4.40
C ARG A 209 -9.07 69.63 5.14
N GLN A 210 -9.87 68.60 4.82
CA GLN A 210 -9.69 67.28 5.44
C GLN A 210 -8.42 66.60 4.94
N LYS A 211 -8.13 66.62 3.64
CA LYS A 211 -6.88 66.14 3.03
C LYS A 211 -5.65 66.69 3.75
N ASN A 212 -5.60 68.00 3.96
CA ASN A 212 -4.47 68.67 4.64
C ASN A 212 -4.41 68.35 6.14
N SER A 213 -5.54 68.04 6.79
CA SER A 213 -5.56 67.57 8.19
C SER A 213 -5.21 66.09 8.34
N THR A 214 -5.34 65.27 7.29
CA THR A 214 -5.05 63.82 7.34
C THR A 214 -3.84 63.38 6.52
N SER A 215 -3.16 64.30 5.84
CA SER A 215 -2.03 64.00 4.94
C SER A 215 -0.92 63.19 5.62
N GLY A 216 -0.61 63.48 6.89
CA GLY A 216 0.38 62.73 7.67
C GLY A 216 0.06 61.25 7.91
N PHE A 217 -1.19 60.81 7.70
CA PHE A 217 -1.61 59.40 7.81
C PHE A 217 -1.54 58.65 6.47
N PHE A 218 -1.13 59.30 5.38
CA PHE A 218 -0.96 58.71 4.07
C PHE A 218 0.51 58.74 3.65
N TRP A 219 0.94 57.72 2.90
CA TRP A 219 2.22 57.77 2.21
C TRP A 219 2.14 58.73 1.01
N THR A 220 3.09 59.65 0.87
CA THR A 220 3.36 60.23 -0.46
C THR A 220 4.17 59.24 -1.28
N LYS A 221 4.09 59.31 -2.60
CA LYS A 221 4.82 58.38 -3.47
C LYS A 221 6.33 58.52 -3.30
N GLU A 222 6.79 59.76 -3.18
CA GLU A 222 8.19 60.13 -3.02
C GLU A 222 8.75 59.62 -1.67
N GLU A 223 7.97 59.71 -0.59
CA GLU A 223 8.34 59.19 0.73
C GLU A 223 8.36 57.66 0.74
N LEU A 224 7.38 57.02 0.08
CA LEU A 224 7.29 55.57 -0.08
C LEU A 224 8.50 55.01 -0.84
N ASP A 225 8.79 55.57 -2.01
CA ASP A 225 9.91 55.17 -2.87
C ASP A 225 11.26 55.42 -2.15
N GLN A 226 11.41 56.55 -1.44
CA GLN A 226 12.61 56.86 -0.64
C GLN A 226 12.78 55.91 0.55
N ARG A 227 11.72 55.61 1.30
CA ARG A 227 11.77 54.67 2.44
C ARG A 227 12.09 53.25 1.97
N TYR A 228 11.46 52.78 0.91
CA TYR A 228 11.73 51.47 0.32
C TYR A 228 13.18 51.35 -0.17
N LEU A 229 13.68 52.36 -0.88
CA LEU A 229 15.08 52.40 -1.30
C LEU A 229 16.06 52.43 -0.11
N SER A 230 15.74 53.18 0.96
CA SER A 230 16.58 53.28 2.16
C SER A 230 16.67 51.95 2.93
N GLU A 231 15.56 51.25 3.13
CA GLU A 231 15.56 49.92 3.76
C GLU A 231 16.28 48.89 2.87
N SER A 232 16.01 48.92 1.56
CA SER A 232 16.69 48.07 0.57
C SER A 232 18.21 48.26 0.59
N LEU A 233 18.70 49.51 0.62
CA LEU A 233 20.12 49.81 0.77
C LEU A 233 20.70 49.27 2.10
N GLN A 234 19.95 49.36 3.22
CA GLN A 234 20.41 48.78 4.48
C GLN A 234 20.45 47.24 4.45
N HIS A 235 19.56 46.59 3.69
CA HIS A 235 19.65 45.16 3.41
C HIS A 235 20.87 44.83 2.53
N PHE A 236 21.15 45.60 1.49
CA PHE A 236 22.37 45.43 0.68
C PHE A 236 23.65 45.66 1.48
N GLU A 237 23.69 46.61 2.42
CA GLU A 237 24.83 46.84 3.30
C GLU A 237 25.06 45.64 4.25
N LYS A 238 24.00 45.08 4.84
CA LYS A 238 24.08 43.84 5.64
C LYS A 238 24.57 42.65 4.80
N ILE A 239 24.06 42.49 3.58
CA ILE A 239 24.50 41.44 2.64
C ILE A 239 25.98 41.64 2.27
N SER A 240 26.42 42.87 2.02
CA SER A 240 27.82 43.22 1.73
C SER A 240 28.74 42.92 2.91
N ALA A 241 28.32 43.22 4.14
CA ALA A 241 29.06 42.87 5.35
C ALA A 241 29.19 41.35 5.55
N ILE A 242 28.08 40.60 5.40
CA ILE A 242 28.08 39.13 5.47
C ILE A 242 28.93 38.52 4.36
N PHE A 243 28.82 39.02 3.12
CA PHE A 243 29.63 38.58 1.99
C PHE A 243 31.12 38.85 2.24
N LYS A 244 31.48 40.02 2.77
CA LYS A 244 32.87 40.35 3.12
C LYS A 244 33.41 39.45 4.23
N GLN A 245 32.59 39.07 5.21
CA GLN A 245 32.95 38.12 6.26
C GLN A 245 33.08 36.68 5.73
N ALA A 246 32.23 36.26 4.79
CA ALA A 246 32.30 34.94 4.16
C ALA A 246 33.42 34.83 3.11
N SER A 247 33.79 35.95 2.48
CA SER A 247 34.85 36.07 1.47
C SER A 247 36.21 36.50 2.09
N ASN A 248 36.37 36.31 3.41
CA ASN A 248 37.64 36.57 4.09
C ASN A 248 38.69 35.54 3.64
N GLN A 249 39.98 35.89 3.70
CA GLN A 249 41.06 34.98 3.28
C GLN A 249 41.06 33.65 4.06
N ASP A 250 40.61 33.66 5.32
CA ASP A 250 40.50 32.48 6.17
C ASP A 250 39.53 31.43 5.61
N PHE A 251 38.42 31.85 4.97
CA PHE A 251 37.48 30.93 4.33
C PHE A 251 38.11 30.25 3.11
N PHE A 252 38.82 31.01 2.28
CA PHE A 252 39.52 30.44 1.13
C PHE A 252 40.67 29.52 1.56
N ALA A 253 41.40 29.85 2.63
CA ALA A 253 42.46 29.00 3.17
C ALA A 253 41.92 27.68 3.78
N GLU A 254 40.83 27.72 4.54
CA GLU A 254 40.20 26.49 5.07
C GLU A 254 39.53 25.66 3.96
N LEU A 255 39.03 26.30 2.90
CA LEU A 255 38.50 25.63 1.72
C LEU A 255 39.62 24.94 0.91
N ASP A 256 40.77 25.60 0.72
CA ASP A 256 41.97 25.04 0.08
C ASP A 256 42.52 23.83 0.88
N HIS A 257 42.71 23.99 2.19
CA HIS A 257 43.07 22.92 3.11
C HIS A 257 42.04 21.76 3.14
N THR A 258 40.76 22.07 3.02
CA THR A 258 39.69 21.06 2.91
C THR A 258 39.75 20.31 1.57
N ILE A 259 40.08 21.00 0.47
CA ILE A 259 40.27 20.39 -0.85
C ILE A 259 41.49 19.47 -0.83
N ASP A 260 42.64 19.93 -0.34
CA ASP A 260 43.87 19.11 -0.20
C ASP A 260 43.62 17.87 0.66
N ARG A 261 42.97 18.02 1.82
CA ARG A 261 42.61 16.88 2.67
C ARG A 261 41.66 15.90 1.98
N LYS A 262 40.74 16.39 1.14
CA LYS A 262 39.84 15.53 0.34
C LYS A 262 40.58 14.81 -0.79
N PHE A 263 41.52 15.47 -1.47
CA PHE A 263 42.38 14.83 -2.47
C PHE A 263 43.31 13.79 -1.85
N GLY A 264 43.90 14.05 -0.68
CA GLY A 264 44.68 13.08 0.07
C GLY A 264 43.89 11.81 0.41
N ILE A 265 42.69 11.98 1.00
CA ILE A 265 41.79 10.85 1.31
C ILE A 265 41.37 10.09 0.03
N PHE A 266 41.15 10.79 -1.08
CA PHE A 266 40.82 10.16 -2.36
C PHE A 266 42.00 9.36 -2.93
N GLN A 267 43.22 9.89 -2.85
CA GLN A 267 44.44 9.18 -3.27
C GLN A 267 44.70 7.96 -2.40
N ASP A 268 44.51 8.05 -1.08
CA ASP A 268 44.59 6.90 -0.18
C ASP A 268 43.51 5.85 -0.47
N MET A 269 42.29 6.27 -0.81
CA MET A 269 41.23 5.36 -1.23
C MET A 269 41.60 4.60 -2.52
N LEU A 270 42.11 5.30 -3.55
CA LEU A 270 42.63 4.66 -4.76
C LEU A 270 43.78 3.68 -4.46
N ASN A 271 44.72 4.07 -3.58
CA ASN A 271 45.83 3.22 -3.15
C ASN A 271 45.39 1.98 -2.35
N VAL A 272 44.21 2.02 -1.71
CA VAL A 272 43.59 0.87 -1.02
C VAL A 272 42.79 0.01 -2.00
N GLU A 273 42.07 0.63 -2.93
CA GLU A 273 41.32 -0.06 -3.99
C GLU A 273 42.25 -0.86 -4.92
N GLU A 274 43.39 -0.30 -5.34
CA GLU A 274 44.42 -1.02 -6.10
C GLU A 274 44.91 -2.28 -5.36
N LYS A 275 45.19 -2.15 -4.05
CA LYS A 275 45.62 -3.28 -3.20
C LYS A 275 44.53 -4.33 -3.05
N ALA A 276 43.27 -3.91 -2.91
CA ALA A 276 42.12 -4.81 -2.83
C ALA A 276 41.88 -5.56 -4.16
N ILE A 277 42.01 -4.86 -5.30
CA ILE A 277 41.94 -5.46 -6.64
C ILE A 277 43.07 -6.48 -6.83
N ARG A 278 44.31 -6.15 -6.42
CA ARG A 278 45.45 -7.07 -6.53
C ARG A 278 45.27 -8.31 -5.66
N LEU A 279 44.87 -8.14 -4.40
CA LEU A 279 44.59 -9.25 -3.47
C LEU A 279 43.41 -10.12 -3.95
N SER A 280 42.37 -9.49 -4.51
CA SER A 280 41.26 -10.19 -5.16
C SER A 280 41.74 -11.02 -6.37
N GLY A 281 42.62 -10.47 -7.21
CA GLY A 281 43.26 -11.20 -8.31
C GLY A 281 44.11 -12.39 -7.86
N GLU A 282 44.82 -12.25 -6.73
CA GLU A 282 45.57 -13.36 -6.10
C GLU A 282 44.62 -14.45 -5.57
N HIS A 283 43.54 -14.08 -4.86
CA HIS A 283 42.52 -15.02 -4.41
C HIS A 283 41.79 -15.72 -5.57
N ILE A 284 41.37 -14.99 -6.61
CA ILE A 284 40.75 -15.58 -7.82
C ILE A 284 41.69 -16.60 -8.46
N LYS A 285 43.00 -16.30 -8.54
CA LYS A 285 44.01 -17.21 -9.06
C LYS A 285 44.19 -18.46 -8.18
N GLN A 286 44.14 -18.31 -6.86
CA GLN A 286 44.17 -19.45 -5.93
C GLN A 286 42.91 -20.32 -6.08
N THR A 287 41.72 -19.74 -5.96
CA THR A 287 40.43 -20.43 -6.06
C THR A 287 40.26 -21.13 -7.41
N MET A 288 40.73 -20.53 -8.51
CA MET A 288 40.75 -21.17 -9.83
C MET A 288 41.71 -22.36 -9.88
N GLY A 289 42.84 -22.30 -9.17
CA GLY A 289 43.77 -23.42 -9.01
C GLY A 289 43.17 -24.57 -8.18
N GLU A 290 42.43 -24.26 -7.13
CA GLU A 290 41.72 -25.23 -6.28
C GLU A 290 40.53 -25.86 -7.02
N LEU A 291 39.71 -25.05 -7.70
CA LEU A 291 38.63 -25.52 -8.57
C LEU A 291 39.16 -26.44 -9.70
N SER A 292 40.32 -26.11 -10.29
CA SER A 292 40.98 -26.96 -11.29
C SER A 292 41.48 -28.30 -10.74
N ARG A 293 41.74 -28.40 -9.41
CA ARG A 293 42.01 -29.68 -8.75
C ARG A 293 40.71 -30.44 -8.51
N ALA A 294 39.73 -29.82 -7.86
CA ALA A 294 38.43 -30.43 -7.58
C ALA A 294 37.74 -30.98 -8.84
N GLN A 295 37.85 -30.28 -9.98
CA GLN A 295 37.30 -30.75 -11.27
C GLN A 295 38.05 -32.00 -11.81
N ARG A 296 39.36 -32.14 -11.55
CA ARG A 296 40.11 -33.37 -11.88
C ARG A 296 39.70 -34.50 -10.95
N ASP A 297 39.64 -34.24 -9.65
CA ASP A 297 39.26 -35.21 -8.63
C ASP A 297 37.83 -35.73 -8.88
N GLN A 298 36.90 -34.85 -9.27
CA GLN A 298 35.55 -35.22 -9.71
C GLN A 298 35.54 -36.06 -11.00
N ARG A 299 36.44 -35.77 -11.96
CA ARG A 299 36.54 -36.56 -13.20
C ARG A 299 37.10 -37.96 -12.94
N ASP A 300 38.05 -38.08 -12.03
CA ASP A 300 38.67 -39.36 -11.68
C ASP A 300 37.78 -40.18 -10.71
N LEU A 301 36.99 -39.53 -9.85
CA LEU A 301 35.80 -40.14 -9.21
C LEU A 301 34.81 -40.66 -10.26
N GLY A 302 34.54 -39.89 -11.32
CA GLY A 302 33.70 -40.32 -12.43
C GLY A 302 34.20 -41.60 -13.13
N LYS A 303 35.53 -41.78 -13.23
CA LYS A 303 36.11 -43.06 -13.69
C LYS A 303 35.87 -44.19 -12.69
N MET A 304 36.13 -43.97 -11.40
CA MET A 304 35.90 -44.98 -10.37
C MET A 304 34.43 -45.41 -10.29
N TYR A 305 33.47 -44.49 -10.51
CA TYR A 305 32.06 -44.86 -10.67
C TYR A 305 31.81 -45.70 -11.92
N GLY A 306 32.47 -45.42 -13.04
CA GLY A 306 32.41 -46.28 -14.24
C GLY A 306 33.01 -47.68 -14.02
N GLU A 307 34.12 -47.77 -13.30
CA GLU A 307 34.75 -49.04 -12.90
C GLU A 307 33.88 -49.82 -11.92
N MET A 308 33.27 -49.14 -10.94
CA MET A 308 32.31 -49.73 -10.00
C MET A 308 31.04 -50.23 -10.71
N LEU A 309 30.50 -49.49 -11.69
CA LEU A 309 29.38 -49.92 -12.51
C LEU A 309 29.73 -51.16 -13.35
N ASN A 310 30.94 -51.24 -13.92
CA ASN A 310 31.42 -52.45 -14.57
C ASN A 310 31.56 -53.62 -13.60
N GLY A 311 32.06 -53.38 -12.38
CA GLY A 311 32.15 -54.38 -11.31
C GLY A 311 30.79 -54.91 -10.87
N ILE A 312 29.79 -54.02 -10.71
CA ILE A 312 28.39 -54.37 -10.42
C ILE A 312 27.78 -55.16 -11.59
N GLY A 313 28.06 -54.77 -12.84
CA GLY A 313 27.64 -55.50 -14.03
C GLY A 313 28.18 -56.93 -14.08
N MET A 314 29.48 -57.10 -13.82
CA MET A 314 30.12 -58.42 -13.72
C MET A 314 29.59 -59.24 -12.54
N LEU A 315 29.36 -58.62 -11.38
CA LEU A 315 28.77 -59.29 -10.21
C LEU A 315 27.33 -59.75 -10.49
N ASN A 316 26.52 -58.94 -11.16
CA ASN A 316 25.17 -59.31 -11.59
C ASN A 316 25.19 -60.47 -12.61
N GLN A 317 26.12 -60.45 -13.57
CA GLN A 317 26.33 -61.56 -14.50
C GLN A 317 26.74 -62.85 -13.76
N ASN A 318 27.66 -62.75 -12.80
CA ASN A 318 28.08 -63.88 -11.97
C ASN A 318 26.93 -64.42 -11.10
N LEU A 319 26.12 -63.55 -10.48
CA LEU A 319 24.93 -63.97 -9.73
C LEU A 319 23.90 -64.67 -10.62
N LYS A 320 23.70 -64.19 -11.86
CA LYS A 320 22.83 -64.84 -12.84
C LYS A 320 23.34 -66.24 -13.22
N GLU A 321 24.66 -66.40 -13.40
CA GLU A 321 25.26 -67.70 -13.69
C GLU A 321 25.21 -68.65 -12.49
N ILE A 322 25.47 -68.15 -11.27
CA ILE A 322 25.33 -68.91 -10.02
C ILE A 322 23.88 -69.40 -9.88
N ASN A 323 22.88 -68.54 -10.08
CA ASN A 323 21.47 -68.90 -9.98
C ASN A 323 21.08 -69.97 -11.03
N MET A 324 21.57 -69.85 -12.26
CA MET A 324 21.37 -70.85 -13.30
C MET A 324 22.00 -72.21 -12.94
N ARG A 325 23.27 -72.22 -12.49
CA ARG A 325 23.97 -73.42 -12.00
C ARG A 325 23.28 -74.02 -10.76
N MET A 326 22.78 -73.18 -9.85
CA MET A 326 22.06 -73.61 -8.64
C MET A 326 20.75 -74.33 -9.02
N SER A 327 20.02 -73.80 -10.00
CA SER A 327 18.83 -74.44 -10.56
C SER A 327 19.15 -75.79 -11.21
N GLU A 328 20.22 -75.89 -12.01
CA GLU A 328 20.66 -77.17 -12.58
C GLU A 328 21.01 -78.21 -11.50
N GLN A 329 21.75 -77.81 -10.46
CA GLN A 329 22.13 -78.70 -9.36
C GLN A 329 20.93 -79.10 -8.49
N TYR A 330 19.99 -78.18 -8.24
CA TYR A 330 18.76 -78.48 -7.50
C TYR A 330 17.89 -79.51 -8.23
N ASN A 331 17.73 -79.35 -9.55
CA ASN A 331 17.00 -80.34 -10.37
C ASN A 331 17.71 -81.71 -10.38
N ARG A 332 19.04 -81.76 -10.48
CA ARG A 332 19.80 -83.02 -10.36
C ARG A 332 19.67 -83.66 -8.98
N LEU A 333 19.63 -82.86 -7.92
CA LEU A 333 19.47 -83.37 -6.55
C LEU A 333 18.09 -83.99 -6.33
N LEU A 334 17.03 -83.40 -6.90
CA LEU A 334 15.68 -83.98 -6.90
C LEU A 334 15.64 -85.32 -7.65
N ASP A 335 16.29 -85.42 -8.80
CA ASP A 335 16.32 -86.65 -9.62
C ASP A 335 17.05 -87.80 -8.89
N ILE A 336 18.25 -87.52 -8.35
CA ILE A 336 19.03 -88.47 -7.53
C ILE A 336 18.28 -88.84 -6.23
N SER A 337 17.54 -87.90 -5.64
CA SER A 337 16.69 -88.17 -4.47
C SER A 337 15.55 -89.14 -4.81
N SER A 338 14.86 -88.90 -5.93
CA SER A 338 13.80 -89.77 -6.47
C SER A 338 14.30 -91.21 -6.72
N GLU A 339 15.44 -91.36 -7.41
CA GLU A 339 16.06 -92.66 -7.66
C GLU A 339 16.43 -93.39 -6.34
N LYS A 340 17.02 -92.68 -5.38
CA LYS A 340 17.36 -93.25 -4.07
C LYS A 340 16.12 -93.66 -3.27
N ILE A 341 15.04 -92.88 -3.30
CA ILE A 341 13.78 -93.22 -2.63
C ILE A 341 13.21 -94.52 -3.20
N GLN A 342 13.15 -94.67 -4.54
CA GLN A 342 12.70 -95.91 -5.17
C GLN A 342 13.57 -97.11 -4.82
N HIS A 343 14.90 -96.94 -4.76
CA HIS A 343 15.79 -98.02 -4.34
C HIS A 343 15.58 -98.39 -2.86
N PHE A 344 15.39 -97.40 -1.99
CA PHE A 344 15.19 -97.62 -0.55
C PHE A 344 13.88 -98.34 -0.25
N ASP A 345 12.78 -97.93 -0.90
CA ASP A 345 11.45 -98.55 -0.78
C ASP A 345 11.48 -100.03 -1.24
N LYS A 346 12.13 -100.30 -2.38
CA LYS A 346 12.38 -101.65 -2.87
C LYS A 346 13.28 -102.50 -1.94
N THR A 347 14.14 -101.85 -1.16
CA THR A 347 14.99 -102.52 -0.15
C THR A 347 14.21 -102.83 1.12
N LEU A 348 13.31 -101.93 1.55
CA LEU A 348 12.39 -102.16 2.67
C LEU A 348 11.47 -103.36 2.40
N LEU A 349 10.84 -103.44 1.23
CA LEU A 349 10.00 -104.58 0.84
C LEU A 349 10.77 -105.92 0.90
N ALA A 350 12.03 -105.94 0.45
CA ALA A 350 12.90 -107.12 0.51
C ALA A 350 13.46 -107.42 1.92
N PHE A 351 13.36 -106.48 2.86
CA PHE A 351 13.69 -106.68 4.27
C PHE A 351 12.47 -107.22 5.04
N ASP A 352 11.29 -106.67 4.82
CA ASP A 352 10.02 -107.12 5.41
C ASP A 352 9.74 -108.60 5.10
N GLU A 353 9.89 -109.00 3.83
CA GLU A 353 9.77 -110.40 3.38
C GLU A 353 10.86 -111.33 4.01
N LYS A 354 11.94 -110.79 4.58
CA LYS A 354 12.92 -111.57 5.36
C LYS A 354 12.57 -111.63 6.85
N VAL A 355 11.99 -110.57 7.42
CA VAL A 355 11.53 -110.52 8.82
C VAL A 355 10.34 -111.48 9.01
N ASP A 356 9.38 -111.51 8.10
CA ASP A 356 8.25 -112.46 8.13
C ASP A 356 8.73 -113.93 8.09
N ARG A 357 9.67 -114.25 7.19
CA ARG A 357 10.30 -115.57 7.14
C ARG A 357 11.12 -115.90 8.39
N PHE A 358 11.78 -114.91 9.00
CA PHE A 358 12.50 -115.11 10.26
C PHE A 358 11.55 -115.44 11.40
N GLY A 359 10.43 -114.72 11.53
CA GLY A 359 9.40 -114.99 12.55
C GLY A 359 8.83 -116.42 12.44
N LYS A 360 8.42 -116.83 11.24
CA LYS A 360 7.92 -118.19 10.96
C LYS A 360 8.95 -119.28 11.26
N ASN A 361 10.23 -119.03 10.97
CA ASN A 361 11.31 -119.97 11.32
C ASN A 361 11.56 -120.04 12.83
N PHE A 362 11.36 -118.94 13.57
CA PHE A 362 11.51 -118.90 15.03
C PHE A 362 10.40 -119.70 15.74
N GLU A 363 9.16 -119.55 15.29
CA GLU A 363 7.98 -120.30 15.77
C GLU A 363 8.14 -121.81 15.54
N LEU A 364 8.68 -122.20 14.37
CA LEU A 364 9.05 -123.61 14.09
C LEU A 364 10.19 -124.12 14.99
N TYR A 365 11.17 -123.28 15.30
CA TYR A 365 12.32 -123.64 16.14
C TYR A 365 11.93 -123.82 17.62
N GLU A 366 11.09 -122.95 18.16
CA GLU A 366 10.53 -123.07 19.52
C GLU A 366 9.78 -124.39 19.69
N LYS A 367 8.89 -124.72 18.74
CA LYS A 367 8.15 -125.99 18.74
C LYS A 367 9.09 -127.21 18.66
N ALA A 368 10.12 -127.15 17.82
CA ALA A 368 11.10 -128.23 17.68
C ALA A 368 11.95 -128.44 18.96
N ILE A 369 12.25 -127.37 19.71
CA ILE A 369 12.93 -127.47 21.01
C ILE A 369 12.03 -128.16 22.04
N LEU A 370 10.74 -127.81 22.10
CA LEU A 370 9.80 -128.43 23.04
C LEU A 370 9.65 -129.94 22.79
N GLU A 371 9.37 -130.36 21.55
CA GLU A 371 9.29 -131.79 21.18
C GLU A 371 10.62 -132.52 21.44
N SER A 372 11.76 -131.86 21.24
CA SER A 372 13.09 -132.43 21.50
C SER A 372 13.33 -132.66 23.00
N GLN A 373 13.03 -131.67 23.86
CA GLN A 373 13.24 -131.80 25.31
C GLN A 373 12.33 -132.87 25.92
N GLU A 374 11.05 -132.93 25.54
CA GLU A 374 10.12 -133.98 25.99
C GLU A 374 10.64 -135.39 25.63
N LYS A 375 11.08 -135.56 24.38
CA LYS A 375 11.59 -136.83 23.84
C LYS A 375 12.91 -137.26 24.48
N VAL A 376 13.78 -136.32 24.83
CA VAL A 376 14.99 -136.57 25.63
C VAL A 376 14.65 -136.98 27.05
N PHE A 377 13.62 -136.37 27.68
CA PHE A 377 13.19 -136.72 29.04
C PHE A 377 12.62 -138.14 29.12
N GLU A 378 11.74 -138.53 28.18
CA GLU A 378 11.24 -139.91 28.07
C GLU A 378 12.37 -140.90 27.74
N GLY A 379 13.30 -140.55 26.84
CA GLY A 379 14.45 -141.39 26.52
C GLY A 379 15.40 -141.62 27.70
N PHE A 380 15.67 -140.58 28.50
CA PHE A 380 16.46 -140.67 29.72
C PHE A 380 15.78 -141.55 30.78
N LYS A 381 14.46 -141.37 30.97
CA LYS A 381 13.61 -142.16 31.88
C LYS A 381 13.55 -143.64 31.46
N ALA A 382 13.42 -143.94 30.17
CA ALA A 382 13.46 -145.31 29.66
C ALA A 382 14.84 -145.95 29.85
N SER A 383 15.92 -145.22 29.54
CA SER A 383 17.31 -145.69 29.72
C SER A 383 17.65 -145.97 31.19
N LEU A 384 17.15 -145.16 32.14
CA LEU A 384 17.26 -145.44 33.58
C LEU A 384 16.56 -146.73 33.98
N PHE A 385 15.36 -147.01 33.46
CA PHE A 385 14.65 -148.25 33.71
C PHE A 385 15.36 -149.46 33.11
N GLU A 386 15.81 -149.38 31.85
CA GLU A 386 16.51 -150.48 31.17
C GLU A 386 17.87 -150.78 31.83
N GLY A 387 18.63 -149.74 32.19
CA GLY A 387 19.88 -149.87 32.94
C GLY A 387 19.68 -150.53 34.31
N MET A 388 18.61 -150.17 35.02
CA MET A 388 18.24 -150.80 36.30
C MET A 388 17.82 -152.27 36.11
N HIS A 389 17.12 -152.59 35.03
CA HIS A 389 16.70 -153.96 34.71
C HIS A 389 17.89 -154.86 34.35
N LYS A 390 18.81 -154.37 33.51
CA LYS A 390 20.05 -155.09 33.16
C LYS A 390 21.01 -155.22 34.34
N PHE A 391 21.10 -154.20 35.21
CA PHE A 391 21.85 -154.31 36.46
C PHE A 391 21.25 -155.38 37.39
N LYS A 392 19.93 -155.59 37.34
CA LYS A 392 19.24 -156.64 38.10
C LYS A 392 19.43 -158.04 37.50
N GLU A 393 19.37 -158.19 36.17
CA GLU A 393 19.73 -159.46 35.49
C GLU A 393 21.16 -159.89 35.82
N VAL A 394 22.10 -158.94 35.85
CA VAL A 394 23.50 -159.14 36.26
C VAL A 394 23.66 -159.47 37.76
N TYR A 395 22.58 -159.45 38.56
CA TYR A 395 22.62 -159.61 40.02
C TYR A 395 21.89 -160.85 40.55
N GLU A 396 20.81 -161.32 39.91
CA GLU A 396 19.98 -162.41 40.44
C GLU A 396 20.26 -163.81 39.82
N GLU A 397 21.05 -163.92 38.74
CA GLU A 397 21.55 -165.22 38.26
C GLU A 397 22.94 -165.54 38.85
N GLU A 398 22.96 -166.24 40.00
CA GLU A 398 24.17 -166.90 40.50
C GLU A 398 24.76 -167.84 39.43
N LYS A 399 26.08 -167.86 39.21
CA LYS A 399 27.04 -168.33 40.23
C LYS A 399 28.49 -167.89 39.96
N SER A 400 29.21 -167.64 41.07
CA SER A 400 30.69 -167.64 41.23
C SER A 400 31.47 -166.32 41.06
N ILE A 401 32.55 -166.23 41.87
CA ILE A 401 33.76 -165.38 41.75
C ILE A 401 33.62 -163.85 41.99
N ASP A 402 34.04 -163.45 43.19
CA ASP A 402 34.97 -162.37 43.58
C ASP A 402 34.88 -160.92 43.04
N ALA A 403 35.25 -159.99 43.94
CA ALA A 403 35.67 -158.60 43.75
C ALA A 403 34.64 -157.47 43.48
N LYS A 404 34.89 -156.32 44.16
CA LYS A 404 34.44 -154.92 43.93
C LYS A 404 32.94 -154.58 44.05
N ILE A 405 32.62 -153.77 45.07
CA ILE A 405 31.80 -152.54 44.96
C ILE A 405 32.14 -151.60 46.14
N LYS A 406 32.59 -150.37 45.86
CA LYS A 406 32.42 -149.19 46.76
C LYS A 406 32.65 -147.84 46.06
N MET A 407 32.20 -147.73 44.81
CA MET A 407 32.37 -146.54 43.97
C MET A 407 31.08 -145.71 43.79
N MET A 408 30.03 -146.05 44.55
CA MET A 408 28.65 -145.56 44.34
C MET A 408 28.32 -144.27 45.12
N ASP A 409 28.86 -144.08 46.33
CA ASP A 409 28.46 -142.96 47.21
C ASP A 409 28.90 -141.58 46.69
N LYS A 410 29.98 -141.51 45.89
CA LYS A 410 30.53 -140.23 45.42
C LYS A 410 29.68 -139.57 44.33
N LEU A 411 29.05 -140.37 43.46
CA LEU A 411 28.19 -139.88 42.37
C LEU A 411 27.00 -139.06 42.88
N LYS A 412 26.51 -139.38 44.09
CA LYS A 412 25.38 -138.71 44.75
C LYS A 412 25.71 -137.28 45.21
N GLN A 413 27.00 -136.90 45.21
CA GLN A 413 27.47 -135.58 45.63
C GLN A 413 27.58 -134.60 44.45
N GLU A 414 27.99 -135.08 43.27
CA GLU A 414 28.20 -134.25 42.07
C GLU A 414 26.89 -133.72 41.47
N ILE A 415 25.80 -134.52 41.53
CA ILE A 415 24.45 -134.11 41.09
C ILE A 415 23.95 -132.85 41.84
N LYS A 416 24.43 -132.59 43.06
CA LYS A 416 23.95 -131.45 43.85
C LYS A 416 24.52 -130.10 43.39
N ASN A 417 25.74 -130.07 42.87
CA ASN A 417 26.43 -128.83 42.49
C ASN A 417 25.86 -128.22 41.19
N LEU A 418 25.42 -129.05 40.25
CA LEU A 418 24.94 -128.61 38.92
C LEU A 418 23.66 -127.74 38.99
N ASN A 419 22.88 -127.89 40.06
CA ASN A 419 21.63 -127.14 40.26
C ASN A 419 21.85 -125.71 40.78
N GLU A 420 23.02 -125.41 41.33
CA GLU A 420 23.35 -124.09 41.89
C GLU A 420 23.90 -123.16 40.79
N GLU A 421 24.78 -123.70 39.93
CA GLU A 421 25.39 -123.02 38.77
C GLU A 421 24.35 -122.56 37.71
N THR A 422 23.22 -123.26 37.60
CA THR A 422 22.14 -122.91 36.67
C THR A 422 21.41 -121.60 37.06
N ASN A 423 21.34 -121.26 38.35
CA ASN A 423 20.50 -120.16 38.84
C ASN A 423 21.19 -118.77 38.78
N GLU A 424 22.52 -118.70 38.86
CA GLU A 424 23.25 -117.42 38.72
C GLU A 424 23.19 -116.82 37.31
N VAL A 425 23.14 -117.66 36.26
CA VAL A 425 23.20 -117.22 34.86
C VAL A 425 21.95 -116.41 34.50
N MET A 426 20.79 -116.80 35.01
CA MET A 426 19.51 -116.10 34.83
C MET A 426 19.50 -114.66 35.38
N ALA A 427 20.40 -114.31 36.31
CA ALA A 427 20.43 -113.00 36.95
C ALA A 427 21.21 -111.92 36.17
N LYS A 428 21.99 -112.28 35.13
CA LYS A 428 23.01 -111.40 34.53
C LYS A 428 22.68 -110.83 33.13
N ILE A 429 21.62 -111.28 32.46
CA ILE A 429 21.29 -110.90 31.06
C ILE A 429 20.24 -109.76 30.98
N GLY A 430 20.04 -109.00 32.06
CA GLY A 430 18.91 -108.05 32.21
C GLY A 430 19.22 -106.55 32.29
N LYS A 431 20.45 -106.08 32.02
CA LYS A 431 20.87 -104.66 32.14
C LYS A 431 21.85 -104.28 30.99
N ILE A 432 21.59 -103.24 30.16
CA ILE A 432 21.89 -101.78 30.32
C ILE A 432 23.42 -101.52 30.29
N PRO A 433 24.04 -100.48 29.62
CA PRO A 433 23.57 -99.14 29.16
C PRO A 433 23.64 -98.90 27.60
N ASN A 434 23.29 -97.77 26.94
CA ASN A 434 23.50 -96.29 27.09
C ASN A 434 24.96 -95.82 26.81
N PRO A 435 25.30 -94.55 26.44
CA PRO A 435 24.55 -93.41 25.88
C PRO A 435 25.12 -92.85 24.54
N ALA A 436 24.58 -91.74 24.01
CA ALA A 436 25.25 -90.86 23.03
C ALA A 436 24.67 -89.41 23.02
N GLN A 437 25.05 -88.59 24.01
CA GLN A 437 24.90 -87.12 23.98
C GLN A 437 26.09 -86.48 24.71
N GLU A 438 27.04 -85.96 23.94
CA GLU A 438 28.12 -85.07 24.38
C GLU A 438 27.78 -83.69 23.74
N GLU A 439 27.80 -82.54 24.42
CA GLU A 439 28.91 -81.87 25.12
C GLU A 439 30.07 -81.52 24.14
N GLN A 440 30.29 -80.22 23.87
CA GLN A 440 31.37 -79.36 24.42
C GLN A 440 32.77 -79.76 23.89
N ASP A 441 33.68 -78.85 23.53
CA ASP A 441 33.85 -77.41 23.83
C ASP A 441 33.97 -76.56 22.53
N ASN A 442 33.70 -75.24 22.41
CA ASN A 442 33.81 -74.04 23.27
C ASN A 442 35.14 -73.27 23.04
N ILE A 443 35.04 -71.96 22.73
CA ILE A 443 36.14 -70.97 22.54
C ILE A 443 36.99 -71.27 21.27
N GLU A 444 37.24 -70.34 20.33
CA GLU A 444 37.80 -68.99 20.51
C GLU A 444 37.49 -68.02 19.34
N ASN A 445 37.85 -66.75 19.54
CA ASN A 445 38.05 -65.65 18.60
C ASN A 445 36.85 -64.74 18.26
N GLU A 446 37.10 -63.44 18.44
CA GLU A 446 36.36 -62.33 17.87
C GLU A 446 36.39 -62.38 16.33
N ILE A 447 35.36 -61.83 15.66
CA ILE A 447 35.52 -60.81 14.59
C ILE A 447 34.14 -60.36 14.06
N LEU A 448 33.84 -59.07 14.27
CA LEU A 448 33.28 -58.11 13.30
C LEU A 448 31.92 -58.34 12.56
N SER A 449 31.33 -57.21 12.17
CA SER A 449 30.53 -56.97 10.94
C SER A 449 29.06 -57.43 10.81
N SER A 450 28.33 -56.67 9.98
CA SER A 450 26.93 -56.81 9.52
C SER A 450 25.85 -56.77 10.61
N GLU A 451 24.90 -55.83 10.62
CA GLU A 451 23.89 -55.44 9.60
C GLU A 451 22.76 -56.46 9.37
N LYS A 452 21.54 -55.96 9.58
CA LYS A 452 20.31 -56.16 8.79
C LYS A 452 19.99 -57.57 8.25
N ILE A 453 18.93 -58.15 8.81
CA ILE A 453 17.79 -58.64 8.03
C ILE A 453 16.56 -57.96 8.66
N THR A 454 15.87 -56.97 8.08
CA THR A 454 15.20 -56.85 6.76
C THR A 454 13.75 -57.34 6.81
N GLU A 455 12.84 -56.40 6.49
CA GLU A 455 11.45 -56.54 5.99
C GLU A 455 10.51 -57.58 6.65
N ASN A 456 9.36 -57.10 7.15
CA ASN A 456 8.07 -57.14 6.44
C ASN A 456 7.00 -56.38 7.28
N THR A 457 5.84 -55.90 6.78
CA THR A 457 5.40 -55.36 5.47
C THR A 457 3.93 -54.94 5.65
N GLU A 458 3.54 -53.76 5.14
CA GLU A 458 2.15 -53.28 5.00
C GLU A 458 1.31 -53.13 6.30
N GLN A 459 0.17 -52.41 6.36
CA GLN A 459 -0.63 -51.61 5.40
C GLN A 459 -1.12 -50.35 6.20
N THR A 460 -1.69 -49.24 5.69
CA THR A 460 -2.53 -48.97 4.50
C THR A 460 -2.53 -47.44 4.22
N LYS A 461 -2.73 -47.02 2.95
CA LYS A 461 -3.56 -45.90 2.39
C LYS A 461 -3.88 -44.64 3.26
N GLU A 462 -4.11 -43.40 2.76
CA GLU A 462 -4.13 -42.65 1.47
C GLU A 462 -4.43 -41.16 1.89
N ASN A 463 -4.36 -40.05 1.14
CA ASN A 463 -4.02 -39.63 -0.25
C ASN A 463 -3.76 -38.08 -0.21
N GLN A 464 -3.46 -37.27 -1.24
CA GLN A 464 -3.27 -37.39 -2.71
C GLN A 464 -2.45 -36.17 -3.22
N ASN A 465 -1.67 -36.33 -4.31
CA ASN A 465 -1.49 -35.44 -5.50
C ASN A 465 -1.27 -33.90 -5.38
N ASP A 466 -0.61 -33.18 -6.30
CA ASP A 466 0.09 -33.46 -7.57
C ASP A 466 1.14 -32.32 -7.79
N SER A 467 2.40 -32.52 -8.21
CA SER A 467 2.96 -32.95 -9.52
C SER A 467 3.20 -31.81 -10.54
N ASP A 468 4.48 -31.54 -10.81
CA ASP A 468 5.08 -31.13 -12.11
C ASP A 468 4.67 -29.76 -12.74
N THR A 469 5.38 -29.16 -13.72
CA THR A 469 6.53 -29.62 -14.55
C THR A 469 7.47 -28.46 -14.95
N LEU A 470 8.66 -28.77 -15.50
CA LEU A 470 9.44 -27.88 -16.38
C LEU A 470 8.67 -27.65 -17.73
N ASP A 471 8.98 -26.74 -18.67
CA ASP A 471 10.28 -26.46 -19.27
C ASP A 471 10.31 -25.25 -20.27
N SER A 472 11.53 -24.81 -20.58
CA SER A 472 12.13 -24.10 -21.74
C SER A 472 11.44 -23.08 -22.71
N ASN A 473 12.31 -22.17 -23.19
CA ASN A 473 12.42 -21.54 -24.54
C ASN A 473 11.79 -20.17 -24.91
N LYS A 474 12.68 -19.16 -25.00
CA LYS A 474 13.02 -18.27 -26.14
C LYS A 474 11.98 -17.41 -26.90
N ASN A 475 12.32 -16.11 -26.95
CA ASN A 475 12.30 -15.16 -28.08
C ASN A 475 11.01 -14.89 -28.88
N PHE A 476 10.60 -13.60 -28.94
CA PHE A 476 10.76 -12.80 -30.18
C PHE A 476 10.74 -11.26 -29.94
N ASN A 477 11.15 -10.47 -30.94
CA ASN A 477 11.17 -9.00 -30.92
C ASN A 477 9.92 -8.37 -31.57
N LYS A 478 9.47 -7.21 -31.06
CA LYS A 478 9.18 -5.92 -31.76
C LYS A 478 8.56 -4.94 -30.72
N GLU A 479 8.97 -3.67 -30.60
CA GLU A 479 8.94 -2.49 -31.51
C GLU A 479 7.58 -1.77 -31.60
N GLU A 480 7.67 -0.45 -31.79
CA GLU A 480 6.60 0.59 -31.89
C GLU A 480 5.96 0.96 -30.52
N LYS A 481 6.08 2.19 -30.00
CA LYS A 481 5.89 3.58 -30.50
C LYS A 481 4.47 3.90 -30.97
N GLU A 482 3.82 4.84 -30.27
CA GLU A 482 3.30 6.07 -30.91
C GLU A 482 3.15 7.20 -29.88
N ASP A 483 2.92 8.43 -30.35
CA ASP A 483 3.08 9.68 -29.59
C ASP A 483 1.81 10.16 -28.86
N LYS A 484 2.01 10.95 -27.78
CA LYS A 484 1.18 12.14 -27.47
C LYS A 484 1.82 13.12 -26.50
#